data_AF-A0A8J6T5Y7-F1
#
_entry.id   AF-A0A8J6T5Y7-F1
#
_cell.length_a   1.000
_cell.length_b   1.000
_cell.length_c   1.000
_cell.angle_alpha   90.00
_cell.angle_beta   90.00
_cell.angle_gamma   90.00
#
_symmetry.space_group_name_H-M   'P 1'
#
loop_
_entity.id
_entity.type
_entity.pdbx_description
1 polymer ?
#
loop_
_entity_poly.entity_id
_entity_poly.type
_entity_poly.pdbx_seq_one_letter_code
_entity_poly.pdbx_strand_id
1 'polypeptide(L)'
;MSKMIDTGRPNHAKAIWYDELGQGRNLYARFRLTFEIKDKPEKAVLQLFADTTYQLFVNGEYIQSGSVRFDPRHPVYDTHDLSRLLVKGRNVIAVQVNYVGHKTFITMPAQAGLTAWGQVTAAGETIDLTTGLAAYKAAAAPAYRYAAKSSLFLKAADHYDQRLDEPNWNRMDYDDTGWMNGVELLNQDAWGKAEPRQIPFMTGNQVPVERVLHILPLAPTEDIYSFSVPMPHVNEIHETNKTSRFMAFKTWIYAPEDMRVTAGLYYQNTWINGESVAAGLISSDKSMRLNHRFDLRQGWNDYFGVVDAMQDMLHHYIALPKDKGIVISADRDSGSDVLFRRSPVVSEELFASVLKPKLLPYQPEDTLSEVGGWINVTVSERGEWPTLDTGWDTYGEPFESCTLNELASRTFRLRDYPDGFSLLLDLGLTQLVLPHIILEGAGGATIDLTYGEHLNADGKHLRHYHWYGLGDRAYADAGQETLDWMLTQPRGFRYIQLTVRKSKKDVTLKGLQLKSATYPVEEKGSFRCSDPLLEQIWAMGVRTEAANMEDAYTDCVTRERGQYIRDTIIQYH
;
A
#
# COMPACT_ATOMS: atom_id res chain seq x y z
N MET A 1 23.90 24.23 15.83
CA MET A 1 23.46 22.86 16.13
C MET A 1 24.22 22.38 17.37
N SER A 2 23.53 22.26 18.50
CA SER A 2 24.09 21.55 19.67
C SER A 2 24.35 20.10 19.24
N LYS A 3 25.56 19.58 19.45
CA LYS A 3 25.87 18.15 19.23
C LYS A 3 24.94 17.35 20.13
N MET A 4 23.87 16.78 19.57
CA MET A 4 23.08 15.75 20.26
C MET A 4 24.04 14.61 20.60
N ILE A 5 24.00 14.19 21.86
CA ILE A 5 24.95 13.21 22.40
C ILE A 5 24.65 11.85 21.75
N ASP A 6 25.61 11.32 20.99
CA ASP A 6 25.61 9.94 20.52
C ASP A 6 25.95 9.02 21.70
N THR A 7 24.94 8.32 22.23
CA THR A 7 25.11 7.37 23.32
C THR A 7 25.18 5.92 22.84
N GLY A 8 24.99 5.67 21.54
CA GLY A 8 24.65 4.34 21.03
C GLY A 8 23.37 3.76 21.66
N ARG A 9 22.97 2.55 21.24
CA ARG A 9 21.92 1.78 21.94
C ARG A 9 22.47 1.26 23.27
N PRO A 10 21.89 1.62 24.43
CA PRO A 10 22.30 1.07 25.71
C PRO A 10 21.98 -0.43 25.80
N ASN A 11 22.82 -1.22 26.48
CA ASN A 11 22.61 -2.69 26.64
C ASN A 11 21.29 -3.05 27.36
N HIS A 12 20.75 -2.13 28.15
CA HIS A 12 19.50 -2.31 28.87
C HIS A 12 18.27 -1.89 28.06
N ALA A 13 18.43 -1.22 26.92
CA ALA A 13 17.31 -0.91 26.03
C ALA A 13 16.91 -2.19 25.27
N LYS A 14 15.74 -2.72 25.59
CA LYS A 14 15.23 -3.98 25.04
C LYS A 14 14.38 -3.74 23.81
N ALA A 15 14.55 -4.55 22.77
CA ALA A 15 13.64 -4.59 21.64
C ALA A 15 12.32 -5.22 22.09
N ILE A 16 11.22 -4.51 21.87
CA ILE A 16 9.88 -4.92 22.24
C ILE A 16 8.95 -5.04 21.03
N TRP A 17 7.93 -5.88 21.16
CA TRP A 17 6.83 -6.04 20.20
C TRP A 17 5.50 -6.30 20.94
N TYR A 18 4.43 -6.66 20.22
CA TYR A 18 3.17 -7.12 20.84
C TYR A 18 3.16 -8.64 21.14
N ASP A 19 4.17 -9.37 20.68
CA ASP A 19 4.43 -10.78 21.00
C ASP A 19 5.95 -11.00 21.16
N GLU A 20 6.35 -12.20 21.57
CA GLU A 20 7.76 -12.51 21.85
C GLU A 20 8.59 -12.91 20.60
N LEU A 21 7.92 -13.17 19.48
CA LEU A 21 8.52 -13.73 18.27
C LEU A 21 8.86 -12.67 17.21
N GLY A 22 8.00 -11.69 16.99
CA GLY A 22 8.20 -10.65 15.98
C GLY A 22 8.36 -11.21 14.56
N GLN A 23 7.64 -12.28 14.22
CA GLN A 23 7.75 -12.98 12.93
C GLN A 23 6.48 -12.83 12.09
N GLY A 24 6.64 -12.58 10.79
CA GLY A 24 5.53 -12.48 9.84
C GLY A 24 5.85 -11.57 8.67
N ARG A 25 4.85 -11.29 7.82
CA ARG A 25 4.95 -10.39 6.66
C ARG A 25 4.00 -9.24 6.83
N ASN A 26 4.48 -8.03 6.54
CA ASN A 26 3.67 -6.81 6.51
C ASN A 26 2.86 -6.61 7.82
N LEU A 27 3.52 -6.79 8.95
CA LEU A 27 2.91 -6.63 10.27
C LEU A 27 2.89 -5.16 10.67
N TYR A 28 1.85 -4.76 11.38
CA TYR A 28 1.73 -3.42 11.95
C TYR A 28 1.51 -3.52 13.45
N ALA A 29 2.24 -2.69 14.19
CA ALA A 29 2.11 -2.57 15.63
C ALA A 29 2.05 -1.10 16.05
N ARG A 30 1.42 -0.86 17.19
CA ARG A 30 1.38 0.44 17.83
C ARG A 30 1.95 0.33 19.23
N PHE A 31 2.72 1.33 19.60
CA PHE A 31 3.34 1.46 20.91
C PHE A 31 2.95 2.78 21.53
N ARG A 32 2.68 2.78 22.82
CA ARG A 32 2.30 3.97 23.59
C ARG A 32 3.06 4.02 24.89
N LEU A 33 3.66 5.17 25.19
CA LEU A 33 4.22 5.50 26.49
C LEU A 33 3.52 6.76 27.02
N THR A 34 2.86 6.62 28.16
CA THR A 34 2.21 7.71 28.88
C THR A 34 2.99 8.06 30.13
N PHE A 35 3.26 9.34 30.36
CA PHE A 35 3.97 9.83 31.53
C PHE A 35 3.56 11.27 31.87
N GLU A 36 3.88 11.73 33.07
CA GLU A 36 3.57 13.10 33.52
C GLU A 36 4.85 13.88 33.82
N ILE A 37 4.89 15.15 33.41
CA ILE A 37 5.96 16.09 33.77
C ILE A 37 5.41 17.25 34.59
N LYS A 38 6.18 17.71 35.59
CA LYS A 38 5.74 18.74 36.54
C LYS A 38 5.77 20.16 35.97
N ASP A 39 6.62 20.39 34.97
CA ASP A 39 6.77 21.67 34.29
C ASP A 39 7.17 21.43 32.82
N LYS A 40 7.33 22.52 32.06
CA LYS A 40 7.87 22.47 30.69
C LYS A 40 9.24 21.79 30.70
N PRO A 41 9.54 20.89 29.74
CA PRO A 41 10.81 20.19 29.72
C PRO A 41 11.98 21.17 29.48
N GLU A 42 13.04 21.00 30.25
CA GLU A 42 14.33 21.64 30.02
C GLU A 42 15.05 20.96 28.85
N LYS A 43 14.91 19.63 28.77
CA LYS A 43 15.45 18.78 27.72
C LYS A 43 14.62 17.51 27.61
N ALA A 44 14.25 17.12 26.39
CA ALA A 44 13.60 15.85 26.11
C ALA A 44 14.20 15.25 24.84
N VAL A 45 14.87 14.10 24.96
CA VAL A 45 15.49 13.41 23.84
C VAL A 45 15.00 11.97 23.79
N LEU A 46 14.58 11.56 22.60
CA LEU A 46 14.19 10.18 22.28
C LEU A 46 15.03 9.68 21.12
N GLN A 47 15.83 8.66 21.36
CA GLN A 47 16.40 7.84 20.31
C GLN A 47 15.48 6.67 20.00
N LEU A 48 15.34 6.35 18.71
CA LEU A 48 14.34 5.41 18.22
C LEU A 48 14.89 4.58 17.06
N PHE A 49 14.73 3.27 17.18
CA PHE A 49 14.95 2.32 16.09
C PHE A 49 13.72 1.42 15.96
N ALA A 50 13.24 1.22 14.74
CA ALA A 50 12.22 0.24 14.44
C ALA A 50 12.60 -0.55 13.19
N ASP A 51 12.28 -1.85 13.22
CA ASP A 51 12.29 -2.68 12.02
C ASP A 51 10.83 -2.90 11.57
N THR A 52 10.41 -2.42 10.40
CA THR A 52 11.25 -1.86 9.33
C THR A 52 11.14 -0.35 9.20
N THR A 53 9.93 0.19 9.40
CA THR A 53 9.65 1.63 9.38
C THR A 53 8.69 2.02 10.49
N TYR A 54 8.74 3.26 10.95
CA TYR A 54 7.86 3.82 11.96
C TYR A 54 7.30 5.20 11.55
N GLN A 55 6.17 5.55 12.17
CA GLN A 55 5.65 6.92 12.27
C GLN A 55 5.59 7.31 13.75
N LEU A 56 6.25 8.42 14.11
CA LEU A 56 6.30 8.94 15.47
C LEU A 56 5.23 10.03 15.66
N PHE A 57 4.50 9.92 16.76
CA PHE A 57 3.52 10.89 17.21
C PHE A 57 3.81 11.31 18.66
N VAL A 58 3.61 12.60 18.95
CA VAL A 58 3.67 13.12 20.32
C VAL A 58 2.41 13.91 20.59
N ASN A 59 1.66 13.53 21.62
CA ASN A 59 0.40 14.18 22.00
C ASN A 59 -0.62 14.27 20.85
N GLY A 60 -0.61 13.31 19.93
CA GLY A 60 -1.46 13.26 18.73
C GLY A 60 -0.90 13.96 17.49
N GLU A 61 0.20 14.71 17.60
CA GLU A 61 0.84 15.37 16.46
C GLU A 61 1.82 14.41 15.77
N TYR A 62 1.70 14.26 14.44
CA TYR A 62 2.70 13.54 13.63
C TYR A 62 4.00 14.33 13.57
N ILE A 63 5.11 13.68 13.93
CA ILE A 63 6.42 14.31 14.00
C ILE A 63 7.27 13.94 12.79
N GLN A 64 7.47 12.64 12.57
CA GLN A 64 8.38 12.16 11.54
C GLN A 64 8.16 10.67 11.22
N SER A 65 8.51 10.28 10.00
CA SER A 65 8.66 8.88 9.58
C SER A 65 10.14 8.47 9.55
N GLY A 66 10.40 7.24 10.00
CA GLY A 66 11.68 6.54 9.84
C GLY A 66 11.40 5.05 9.68
N SER A 67 12.31 4.14 10.00
CA SER A 67 13.76 4.33 9.94
C SER A 67 14.18 4.60 8.49
N VAL A 68 15.43 5.00 8.26
CA VAL A 68 16.03 4.94 6.91
C VAL A 68 16.26 3.49 6.51
N ARG A 69 16.60 3.23 5.24
CA ARG A 69 17.09 1.92 4.81
C ARG A 69 18.35 1.57 5.61
N PHE A 70 18.46 0.32 6.03
CA PHE A 70 19.59 -0.18 6.80
C PHE A 70 19.90 -1.64 6.46
N ASP A 71 21.15 -2.02 6.70
CA ASP A 71 21.54 -3.42 6.76
C ASP A 71 21.29 -3.92 8.20
N PRO A 72 20.60 -5.05 8.44
CA PRO A 72 20.35 -5.56 9.79
C PRO A 72 21.62 -5.74 10.64
N ARG A 73 22.81 -5.85 10.04
CA ARG A 73 24.11 -5.90 10.74
C ARG A 73 24.54 -4.54 11.31
N HIS A 74 24.00 -3.45 10.75
CA HIS A 74 24.28 -2.06 11.09
C HIS A 74 22.97 -1.25 11.12
N PRO A 75 22.03 -1.57 12.04
CA PRO A 75 20.74 -0.88 12.10
C PRO A 75 20.95 0.60 12.42
N VAL A 76 20.13 1.48 11.81
CA VAL A 76 20.28 2.93 11.97
C VAL A 76 19.16 3.48 12.85
N TYR A 77 19.52 4.20 13.91
CA TYR A 77 18.54 4.83 14.81
C TYR A 77 18.46 6.35 14.58
N ASP A 78 17.26 6.89 14.79
CA ASP A 78 16.99 8.33 14.72
C ASP A 78 17.06 8.96 16.11
N THR A 79 17.40 10.25 16.20
CA THR A 79 17.38 11.04 17.46
C THR A 79 16.43 12.22 17.31
N HIS A 80 15.43 12.29 18.20
CA HIS A 80 14.38 13.30 18.22
C HIS A 80 14.51 14.19 19.45
N ASP A 81 14.46 15.51 19.25
CA ASP A 81 14.29 16.49 20.33
C ASP A 81 12.81 16.78 20.52
N LEU A 82 12.25 16.34 21.66
CA LEU A 82 10.84 16.46 21.98
C LEU A 82 10.53 17.68 22.86
N SER A 83 11.54 18.51 23.19
CA SER A 83 11.43 19.56 24.22
C SER A 83 10.36 20.61 23.90
N ARG A 84 10.02 20.78 22.62
CA ARG A 84 8.99 21.73 22.18
C ARG A 84 7.59 21.12 22.04
N LEU A 85 7.49 19.80 22.11
CA LEU A 85 6.26 19.03 21.86
C LEU A 85 5.57 18.58 23.15
N LEU A 86 6.34 18.45 24.25
CA LEU A 86 5.81 18.05 25.54
C LEU A 86 5.25 19.25 26.32
N VAL A 87 4.18 18.99 27.08
CA VAL A 87 3.44 19.98 27.87
C VAL A 87 3.45 19.62 29.35
N LYS A 88 3.26 20.59 30.24
CA LYS A 88 3.08 20.31 31.67
C LYS A 88 1.89 19.36 31.89
N GLY A 89 2.06 18.35 32.74
CA GLY A 89 1.08 17.31 33.01
C GLY A 89 1.30 16.07 32.14
N ARG A 90 0.20 15.42 31.76
CA ARG A 90 0.19 14.17 30.98
C ARG A 90 0.72 14.39 29.57
N ASN A 91 1.58 13.49 29.11
CA ASN A 91 2.08 13.41 27.75
C ASN A 91 2.03 11.97 27.25
N VAL A 92 2.00 11.83 25.93
CA VAL A 92 2.02 10.56 25.23
C VAL A 92 3.07 10.60 24.12
N ILE A 93 3.93 9.59 24.09
CA ILE A 93 4.73 9.23 22.93
C ILE A 93 4.08 7.99 22.31
N ALA A 94 3.73 8.08 21.03
CA ALA A 94 3.06 7.04 20.28
C ALA A 94 3.84 6.69 19.01
N VAL A 95 4.04 5.40 18.73
CA VAL A 95 4.81 4.95 17.58
C VAL A 95 4.03 3.87 16.84
N GLN A 96 3.77 4.07 15.55
CA GLN A 96 3.25 3.03 14.67
C GLN A 96 4.40 2.42 13.89
N VAL A 97 4.62 1.12 13.99
CA VAL A 97 5.68 0.39 13.28
C VAL A 97 5.06 -0.50 12.21
N ASN A 98 5.62 -0.45 11.00
CA ASN A 98 5.39 -1.42 9.93
C ASN A 98 6.65 -2.29 9.77
N TYR A 99 6.50 -3.59 10.05
CA TYR A 99 7.50 -4.60 9.75
C TYR A 99 7.18 -5.27 8.41
N VAL A 100 8.08 -5.11 7.45
CA VAL A 100 7.86 -5.62 6.08
C VAL A 100 7.98 -7.14 6.04
N GLY A 101 8.95 -7.70 6.77
CA GLY A 101 9.10 -9.15 6.93
C GLY A 101 9.52 -9.92 5.68
N HIS A 102 9.97 -9.21 4.64
CA HIS A 102 10.50 -9.80 3.43
C HIS A 102 11.47 -8.83 2.74
N LYS A 103 12.29 -9.38 1.85
CA LYS A 103 13.27 -8.62 1.06
C LYS A 103 12.56 -7.72 0.03
N THR A 104 13.03 -6.49 -0.10
CA THR A 104 12.69 -5.56 -1.17
C THR A 104 13.99 -4.90 -1.64
N PHE A 105 13.94 -3.96 -2.58
CA PHE A 105 15.15 -3.21 -2.95
C PHE A 105 15.51 -2.13 -1.93
N ILE A 106 14.64 -1.91 -0.93
CA ILE A 106 14.83 -0.94 0.14
C ILE A 106 14.78 -1.57 1.55
N THR A 107 14.62 -2.89 1.67
CA THR A 107 14.56 -3.61 2.96
C THR A 107 15.17 -5.00 2.88
N MET A 108 15.76 -5.44 4.00
CA MET A 108 16.19 -6.83 4.21
C MET A 108 15.38 -7.45 5.35
N PRO A 109 15.02 -8.75 5.27
CA PRO A 109 14.30 -9.41 6.36
C PRO A 109 15.21 -9.62 7.56
N ALA A 110 14.71 -9.29 8.75
CA ALA A 110 15.33 -9.62 10.03
C ALA A 110 14.24 -10.05 11.03
N GLN A 111 13.73 -9.14 11.84
CA GLN A 111 12.68 -9.41 12.83
C GLN A 111 11.86 -8.13 13.06
N ALA A 112 10.59 -8.24 13.45
CA ALA A 112 9.82 -7.07 13.86
C ALA A 112 10.32 -6.56 15.21
N GLY A 113 10.37 -5.26 15.43
CA GLY A 113 10.72 -4.73 16.76
C GLY A 113 10.79 -3.21 16.85
N LEU A 114 10.58 -2.72 18.06
CA LEU A 114 10.83 -1.33 18.46
C LEU A 114 11.88 -1.31 19.57
N THR A 115 12.91 -0.47 19.44
CA THR A 115 13.77 -0.10 20.57
C THR A 115 13.82 1.42 20.69
N ALA A 116 13.55 1.93 21.89
CA ALA A 116 13.61 3.35 22.16
C ALA A 116 14.39 3.60 23.46
N TRP A 117 15.13 4.70 23.53
CA TRP A 117 15.84 5.12 24.74
C TRP A 117 15.97 6.64 24.79
N GLY A 118 16.28 7.14 25.98
CA GLY A 118 16.41 8.58 26.20
C GLY A 118 15.70 8.99 27.48
N GLN A 119 15.55 10.30 27.66
CA GLN A 119 15.01 10.85 28.90
C GLN A 119 14.39 12.23 28.70
N VAL A 120 13.48 12.56 29.61
CA VAL A 120 12.92 13.91 29.77
C VAL A 120 13.35 14.48 31.11
N THR A 121 13.91 15.69 31.10
CA THR A 121 14.22 16.43 32.31
C THR A 121 13.30 17.65 32.42
N ALA A 122 12.56 17.75 33.51
CA ALA A 122 11.64 18.86 33.79
C ALA A 122 11.61 19.15 35.30
N ALA A 123 11.79 20.42 35.68
CA ALA A 123 11.80 20.86 37.08
C ALA A 123 12.77 20.06 37.98
N GLY A 124 13.95 19.73 37.46
CA GLY A 124 14.95 18.93 38.16
C GLY A 124 14.65 17.43 38.29
N GLU A 125 13.54 16.93 37.76
CA GLU A 125 13.22 15.50 37.69
C GLU A 125 13.54 14.93 36.32
N THR A 126 14.01 13.68 36.29
CA THR A 126 14.33 12.95 35.05
C THR A 126 13.42 11.73 34.93
N ILE A 127 12.76 11.60 33.78
CA ILE A 127 11.92 10.46 33.39
C ILE A 127 12.65 9.68 32.31
N ASP A 128 12.81 8.38 32.51
CA ASP A 128 13.42 7.47 31.56
C ASP A 128 12.39 7.06 30.48
N LEU A 129 12.79 7.09 29.20
CA LEU A 129 11.95 6.72 28.05
C LEU A 129 12.34 5.37 27.44
N THR A 130 13.18 4.58 28.13
CA THR A 130 13.84 3.41 27.57
C THR A 130 12.96 2.16 27.58
N THR A 131 12.85 1.48 26.45
CA THR A 131 12.14 0.20 26.34
C THR A 131 12.77 -0.87 27.24
N GLY A 132 11.95 -1.62 27.96
CA GLY A 132 12.37 -2.55 29.02
C GLY A 132 12.47 -1.91 30.42
N LEU A 133 12.50 -0.57 30.52
CA LEU A 133 12.48 0.17 31.79
C LEU A 133 11.19 0.99 31.96
N ALA A 134 10.83 1.72 30.91
CA ALA A 134 9.59 2.48 30.83
C ALA A 134 8.42 1.57 30.45
N ALA A 135 7.23 1.89 30.97
CA ALA A 135 6.01 1.12 30.80
C ALA A 135 5.35 1.35 29.43
N TYR A 136 6.05 1.00 28.35
CA TYR A 136 5.46 0.98 27.00
C TYR A 136 4.36 -0.08 26.94
N LYS A 137 3.22 0.30 26.37
CA LYS A 137 2.17 -0.61 25.94
C LYS A 137 2.31 -0.89 24.45
N ALA A 138 1.88 -2.07 24.01
CA ALA A 138 1.91 -2.50 22.63
C ALA A 138 0.61 -3.19 22.21
N ALA A 139 0.20 -2.96 20.97
CA ALA A 139 -0.93 -3.64 20.34
C ALA A 139 -0.63 -3.91 18.85
N ALA A 140 -1.15 -5.02 18.33
CA ALA A 140 -1.22 -5.21 16.88
C ALA A 140 -2.19 -4.19 16.26
N ALA A 141 -1.94 -3.76 15.02
CA ALA A 141 -2.82 -2.84 14.30
C ALA A 141 -3.55 -3.57 13.15
N PRO A 142 -4.64 -4.33 13.45
CA PRO A 142 -5.33 -5.17 12.47
C PRO A 142 -6.04 -4.36 11.37
N ALA A 143 -6.18 -3.05 11.55
CA ALA A 143 -6.66 -2.12 10.53
C ALA A 143 -5.84 -2.18 9.23
N TYR A 144 -4.55 -2.54 9.30
CA TYR A 144 -3.75 -2.73 8.09
C TYR A 144 -3.81 -4.19 7.64
N ARG A 145 -4.63 -4.45 6.63
CA ARG A 145 -4.89 -5.77 6.06
C ARG A 145 -3.72 -6.26 5.21
N TYR A 146 -3.71 -7.56 4.93
CA TYR A 146 -2.76 -8.13 3.97
C TYR A 146 -2.96 -7.50 2.59
N ALA A 147 -1.89 -6.97 2.02
CA ALA A 147 -1.86 -6.39 0.68
C ALA A 147 -0.74 -7.00 -0.16
N ALA A 148 -0.92 -7.00 -1.49
CA ALA A 148 0.15 -7.30 -2.44
C ALA A 148 1.23 -6.23 -2.39
N LYS A 149 2.42 -6.53 -2.92
CA LYS A 149 3.45 -5.53 -3.13
C LYS A 149 3.00 -4.45 -4.12
N SER A 150 3.43 -3.22 -3.87
CA SER A 150 3.20 -2.09 -4.79
C SER A 150 3.94 -2.28 -6.13
N SER A 151 5.08 -2.99 -6.09
CA SER A 151 5.85 -3.43 -7.25
C SER A 151 6.65 -4.67 -6.88
N LEU A 152 7.33 -5.32 -7.85
CA LEU A 152 8.28 -6.41 -7.54
C LEU A 152 9.36 -6.01 -6.52
N PHE A 153 9.67 -4.71 -6.46
CA PHE A 153 10.83 -4.14 -5.80
C PHE A 153 10.49 -3.42 -4.50
N LEU A 154 9.24 -3.01 -4.31
CA LEU A 154 8.78 -2.22 -3.19
C LEU A 154 8.00 -3.04 -2.16
N LYS A 155 7.65 -2.37 -1.07
CA LYS A 155 6.85 -2.90 0.03
C LYS A 155 5.39 -3.10 -0.38
N ALA A 156 4.63 -3.76 0.50
CA ALA A 156 3.18 -3.91 0.37
C ALA A 156 2.48 -2.54 0.30
N ALA A 157 1.35 -2.51 -0.40
CA ALA A 157 0.43 -1.39 -0.34
C ALA A 157 -0.23 -1.25 1.05
N ASP A 158 -0.79 -0.08 1.32
CA ASP A 158 -1.58 0.20 2.50
C ASP A 158 -3.04 -0.17 2.21
N HIS A 159 -3.50 -1.28 2.77
CA HIS A 159 -4.92 -1.64 2.78
C HIS A 159 -5.47 -1.40 4.19
N TYR A 160 -5.99 -0.20 4.42
CA TYR A 160 -6.49 0.25 5.70
C TYR A 160 -8.00 -0.03 5.85
N ASP A 161 -8.40 -0.57 6.98
CA ASP A 161 -9.79 -0.84 7.32
C ASP A 161 -10.15 -0.12 8.62
N GLN A 162 -10.82 1.02 8.48
CA GLN A 162 -11.18 1.88 9.60
C GLN A 162 -12.09 1.15 10.60
N ARG A 163 -12.87 0.16 10.14
CA ARG A 163 -13.78 -0.63 10.99
C ARG A 163 -13.03 -1.48 12.02
N LEU A 164 -11.74 -1.74 11.76
CA LEU A 164 -10.84 -2.49 12.63
C LEU A 164 -9.85 -1.57 13.37
N ASP A 165 -9.99 -0.25 13.20
CA ASP A 165 -9.07 0.72 13.79
C ASP A 165 -9.51 1.20 15.17
N GLU A 166 -8.53 1.65 15.94
CA GLU A 166 -8.70 2.33 17.22
C GLU A 166 -8.52 3.83 17.02
N PRO A 167 -9.61 4.61 16.92
CA PRO A 167 -9.50 6.04 16.68
C PRO A 167 -8.83 6.73 17.87
N ASN A 168 -8.03 7.75 17.60
CA ASN A 168 -7.43 8.61 18.63
C ASN A 168 -6.48 7.94 19.64
N TRP A 169 -6.26 6.61 19.60
CA TRP A 169 -4.95 6.18 19.15
C TRP A 169 -3.74 6.76 19.84
N ASN A 170 -3.26 7.87 19.29
CA ASN A 170 -2.00 8.55 19.56
C ASN A 170 -2.18 9.80 20.45
N ARG A 171 -3.40 10.08 20.91
CA ARG A 171 -3.74 11.25 21.72
C ARG A 171 -3.63 10.97 23.22
N MET A 172 -3.62 12.03 24.02
CA MET A 172 -3.45 11.98 25.47
C MET A 172 -4.66 11.39 26.21
N ASP A 173 -5.86 11.60 25.66
CA ASP A 173 -7.16 11.23 26.21
C ASP A 173 -7.60 9.79 25.89
N TYR A 174 -6.87 9.09 25.03
CA TYR A 174 -7.13 7.69 24.72
C TYR A 174 -6.86 6.78 25.93
N ASP A 175 -7.81 5.89 26.20
CA ASP A 175 -7.73 4.87 27.25
C ASP A 175 -7.07 3.59 26.72
N ASP A 176 -5.79 3.41 27.05
CA ASP A 176 -5.02 2.23 26.67
C ASP A 176 -5.02 1.14 27.76
N THR A 177 -5.94 1.15 28.73
CA THR A 177 -6.02 0.11 29.78
C THR A 177 -6.21 -1.30 29.24
N GLY A 178 -6.82 -1.44 28.05
CA GLY A 178 -6.96 -2.72 27.34
C GLY A 178 -5.70 -3.20 26.62
N TRP A 179 -4.67 -2.36 26.46
CA TRP A 179 -3.42 -2.75 25.81
C TRP A 179 -2.50 -3.48 26.76
N MET A 180 -1.81 -4.48 26.23
CA MET A 180 -0.77 -5.20 26.97
C MET A 180 0.50 -4.36 27.06
N ASN A 181 1.35 -4.68 28.04
CA ASN A 181 2.72 -4.17 28.05
C ASN A 181 3.47 -4.68 26.82
N GLY A 182 4.41 -3.88 26.30
CA GLY A 182 5.33 -4.32 25.27
C GLY A 182 6.10 -5.54 25.73
N VAL A 183 6.11 -6.58 24.91
CA VAL A 183 6.76 -7.86 25.19
C VAL A 183 8.19 -7.79 24.67
N GLU A 184 9.18 -8.10 25.51
CA GLU A 184 10.56 -8.23 25.07
C GLU A 184 10.68 -9.39 24.08
N LEU A 185 11.33 -9.15 22.94
CA LEU A 185 11.59 -10.21 21.97
C LEU A 185 12.54 -11.26 22.55
N LEU A 186 12.30 -12.54 22.25
CA LEU A 186 13.21 -13.63 22.64
C LEU A 186 14.61 -13.44 22.05
N ASN A 187 14.70 -12.87 20.85
CA ASN A 187 15.95 -12.61 20.15
C ASN A 187 16.29 -11.12 20.17
N GLN A 188 17.07 -10.70 21.18
CA GLN A 188 17.57 -9.33 21.31
C GLN A 188 18.78 -9.03 20.40
N ASP A 189 19.33 -10.08 19.79
CA ASP A 189 20.50 -10.07 18.91
C ASP A 189 20.10 -10.18 17.42
N ALA A 190 18.81 -9.95 17.11
CA ALA A 190 18.29 -9.98 15.74
C ALA A 190 18.95 -8.93 14.82
N TRP A 191 19.52 -7.88 15.41
CA TRP A 191 20.24 -6.84 14.70
C TRP A 191 21.64 -6.65 15.32
N GLY A 192 22.58 -6.20 14.49
CA GLY A 192 23.92 -5.86 14.93
C GLY A 192 23.97 -4.55 15.73
N LYS A 193 25.17 -3.95 15.81
CA LYS A 193 25.38 -2.74 16.60
C LYS A 193 24.68 -1.55 15.93
N ALA A 194 23.76 -0.90 16.65
CA ALA A 194 23.06 0.26 16.15
C ALA A 194 23.96 1.49 15.98
N GLU A 195 23.76 2.19 14.87
CA GLU A 195 24.51 3.37 14.46
C GLU A 195 23.57 4.58 14.35
N PRO A 196 24.03 5.79 14.74
CA PRO A 196 23.22 6.98 14.60
C PRO A 196 23.03 7.33 13.12
N ARG A 197 21.83 7.80 12.77
CA ARG A 197 21.56 8.43 11.46
C ARG A 197 22.61 9.51 11.14
N GLN A 198 23.27 9.38 9.98
CA GLN A 198 24.34 10.30 9.52
C GLN A 198 23.85 11.39 8.55
N ILE A 199 22.58 11.36 8.18
CA ILE A 199 21.96 12.30 7.23
C ILE A 199 20.84 13.08 7.92
N PRO A 200 20.44 14.25 7.41
CA PRO A 200 19.25 14.93 7.93
C PRO A 200 18.00 14.07 7.73
N PHE A 201 16.94 14.42 8.45
CA PHE A 201 15.61 13.88 8.18
C PHE A 201 15.14 14.28 6.78
N MET A 202 14.27 13.45 6.20
CA MET A 202 13.60 13.79 4.96
C MET A 202 12.75 15.05 5.14
N THR A 203 12.53 15.75 4.04
CA THR A 203 11.61 16.89 3.99
C THR A 203 10.19 16.45 4.37
N GLY A 204 9.35 17.42 4.73
CA GLY A 204 7.92 17.22 5.04
C GLY A 204 7.09 18.41 4.57
N ASN A 205 7.55 19.08 3.52
CA ASN A 205 6.97 20.31 3.02
C ASN A 205 5.71 20.00 2.24
N GLN A 206 4.71 20.90 2.28
CA GLN A 206 3.52 20.74 1.45
C GLN A 206 3.91 20.79 -0.03
N VAL A 207 3.54 19.75 -0.77
CA VAL A 207 3.63 19.68 -2.22
C VAL A 207 2.33 20.25 -2.79
N PRO A 208 2.41 21.30 -3.63
CA PRO A 208 1.23 21.85 -4.27
C PRO A 208 0.72 20.88 -5.34
N VAL A 209 -0.60 20.78 -5.44
CA VAL A 209 -1.23 20.24 -6.65
C VAL A 209 -1.18 21.35 -7.69
N GLU A 210 -0.71 21.05 -8.90
CA GLU A 210 -0.63 22.02 -9.99
C GLU A 210 -2.02 22.20 -10.62
N ARG A 211 -2.72 21.09 -10.89
CA ARG A 211 -4.04 21.09 -11.56
C ARG A 211 -4.95 19.97 -11.08
N VAL A 212 -6.24 20.26 -11.01
CA VAL A 212 -7.29 19.22 -11.09
C VAL A 212 -7.50 18.92 -12.56
N LEU A 213 -7.21 17.69 -13.00
CA LEU A 213 -7.42 17.31 -14.40
C LEU A 213 -8.88 16.94 -14.64
N HIS A 214 -9.41 16.04 -13.81
CA HIS A 214 -10.76 15.52 -13.98
C HIS A 214 -11.46 15.25 -12.65
N ILE A 215 -12.77 15.45 -12.65
CA ILE A 215 -13.71 14.81 -11.73
C ILE A 215 -14.61 13.92 -12.59
N LEU A 216 -14.49 12.62 -12.43
CA LEU A 216 -15.08 11.60 -13.29
C LEU A 216 -16.15 10.84 -12.52
N PRO A 217 -17.42 10.84 -12.95
CA PRO A 217 -18.41 9.92 -12.38
C PRO A 217 -18.05 8.48 -12.78
N LEU A 218 -18.17 7.55 -11.83
CA LEU A 218 -18.10 6.13 -12.14
C LEU A 218 -19.37 5.72 -12.91
N ALA A 219 -19.20 5.01 -14.01
CA ALA A 219 -20.27 4.56 -14.90
C ALA A 219 -20.02 3.10 -15.31
N PRO A 220 -20.18 2.14 -14.38
CA PRO A 220 -19.81 0.75 -14.61
C PRO A 220 -20.66 0.10 -15.71
N THR A 221 -20.01 -0.30 -16.81
CA THR A 221 -20.62 -1.05 -17.93
C THR A 221 -20.34 -2.55 -17.90
N GLU A 222 -19.43 -2.98 -17.02
CA GLU A 222 -19.01 -4.36 -16.85
C GLU A 222 -19.15 -4.74 -15.37
N ASP A 223 -19.50 -6.00 -15.11
CA ASP A 223 -19.35 -6.63 -13.80
C ASP A 223 -17.96 -7.27 -13.74
N ILE A 224 -17.20 -6.91 -12.70
CA ILE A 224 -15.85 -7.43 -12.45
C ILE A 224 -15.93 -8.47 -11.35
N TYR A 225 -15.57 -9.70 -11.70
CA TYR A 225 -15.42 -10.81 -10.77
C TYR A 225 -13.92 -11.08 -10.59
N SER A 226 -13.48 -11.15 -9.34
CA SER A 226 -12.07 -11.33 -9.03
C SER A 226 -11.89 -12.01 -7.70
N PHE A 227 -10.72 -12.61 -7.51
CA PHE A 227 -10.24 -13.04 -6.21
C PHE A 227 -8.72 -12.97 -6.20
N SER A 228 -8.13 -13.01 -5.01
CA SER A 228 -6.68 -13.03 -4.89
C SER A 228 -6.23 -13.96 -3.78
N VAL A 229 -5.14 -14.69 -4.04
CA VAL A 229 -4.61 -15.70 -3.11
C VAL A 229 -3.19 -15.31 -2.74
N PRO A 230 -2.93 -15.02 -1.45
CA PRO A 230 -1.58 -14.81 -0.94
C PRO A 230 -0.68 -16.01 -1.22
N MET A 231 0.56 -15.75 -1.63
CA MET A 231 1.58 -16.75 -1.86
C MET A 231 2.63 -16.72 -0.73
N PRO A 232 3.04 -17.87 -0.17
CA PRO A 232 4.18 -17.91 0.74
C PRO A 232 5.47 -17.50 0.01
N HIS A 233 5.91 -16.27 0.26
CA HIS A 233 7.19 -15.65 -0.12
C HIS A 233 7.80 -16.13 -1.45
N VAL A 234 7.30 -15.59 -2.57
CA VAL A 234 7.95 -15.71 -3.89
C VAL A 234 8.70 -14.42 -4.15
N ASN A 235 9.91 -14.31 -3.60
CA ASN A 235 10.54 -13.00 -3.45
C ASN A 235 11.74 -12.75 -4.34
N GLU A 236 12.14 -13.70 -5.19
CA GLU A 236 13.13 -13.46 -6.22
C GLU A 236 12.74 -14.13 -7.54
N ILE A 237 13.18 -13.54 -8.65
CA ILE A 237 13.15 -14.14 -10.00
C ILE A 237 13.88 -15.51 -10.01
N HIS A 238 14.68 -15.79 -8.96
CA HIS A 238 15.55 -16.95 -8.81
C HIS A 238 15.33 -17.80 -7.53
N GLU A 239 14.38 -17.47 -6.66
CA GLU A 239 14.07 -18.24 -5.46
C GLU A 239 12.61 -18.71 -5.46
N THR A 240 12.35 -19.88 -6.07
CA THR A 240 11.00 -20.47 -6.18
C THR A 240 10.74 -21.62 -5.19
N ASN A 241 11.69 -21.92 -4.30
CA ASN A 241 11.88 -23.28 -3.80
C ASN A 241 10.89 -23.80 -2.73
N LYS A 242 9.73 -23.18 -2.51
CA LYS A 242 8.82 -23.65 -1.44
C LYS A 242 7.36 -23.85 -1.84
N THR A 243 6.82 -23.09 -2.79
CA THR A 243 5.41 -23.21 -3.18
C THR A 243 5.17 -23.01 -4.66
N SER A 244 4.12 -23.66 -5.16
CA SER A 244 3.61 -23.55 -6.51
C SER A 244 3.21 -22.12 -6.81
N ARG A 245 3.81 -21.53 -7.84
CA ARG A 245 3.32 -20.27 -8.42
C ARG A 245 2.06 -20.47 -9.25
N PHE A 246 1.62 -21.70 -9.48
CA PHE A 246 0.47 -22.02 -10.31
C PHE A 246 -0.81 -22.13 -9.48
N MET A 247 -1.90 -21.60 -10.01
CA MET A 247 -3.26 -21.85 -9.53
C MET A 247 -4.20 -22.10 -10.70
N ALA A 248 -4.92 -23.21 -10.63
CA ALA A 248 -6.07 -23.46 -11.48
C ALA A 248 -7.35 -22.94 -10.82
N PHE A 249 -8.30 -22.48 -11.61
CA PHE A 249 -9.63 -22.09 -11.15
C PHE A 249 -10.69 -22.46 -12.18
N LYS A 250 -11.91 -22.61 -11.70
CA LYS A 250 -13.07 -22.94 -12.53
C LYS A 250 -14.35 -22.31 -12.00
N THR A 251 -15.28 -22.05 -12.91
CA THR A 251 -16.66 -21.69 -12.60
C THR A 251 -17.56 -21.99 -13.80
N TRP A 252 -18.84 -21.62 -13.71
CA TRP A 252 -19.76 -21.62 -14.83
C TRP A 252 -20.22 -20.20 -15.15
N ILE A 253 -20.28 -19.89 -16.44
CA ILE A 253 -20.82 -18.63 -16.97
C ILE A 253 -22.17 -18.93 -17.61
N TYR A 254 -23.25 -18.41 -17.03
CA TYR A 254 -24.58 -18.47 -17.62
C TYR A 254 -24.73 -17.38 -18.69
N ALA A 255 -25.26 -17.76 -19.86
CA ALA A 255 -25.71 -16.82 -20.89
C ALA A 255 -27.22 -17.07 -21.19
N PRO A 256 -28.05 -16.01 -21.28
CA PRO A 256 -29.48 -16.16 -21.55
C PRO A 256 -29.80 -16.65 -22.98
N GLU A 257 -28.88 -16.44 -23.91
CA GLU A 257 -28.95 -16.83 -25.31
C GLU A 257 -27.54 -17.13 -25.85
N ASP A 258 -27.46 -17.73 -27.04
CA ASP A 258 -26.19 -17.85 -27.76
C ASP A 258 -25.68 -16.43 -28.07
N MET A 259 -24.48 -16.10 -27.60
CA MET A 259 -23.94 -14.76 -27.75
C MET A 259 -22.42 -14.72 -27.87
N ARG A 260 -21.96 -13.68 -28.53
CA ARG A 260 -20.55 -13.32 -28.58
C ARG A 260 -20.34 -12.05 -27.77
N VAL A 261 -19.43 -12.11 -26.80
CA VAL A 261 -19.11 -10.97 -25.94
C VAL A 261 -17.61 -10.70 -25.90
N THR A 262 -17.27 -9.47 -25.55
CA THR A 262 -15.90 -9.11 -25.19
C THR A 262 -15.76 -9.22 -23.68
N ALA A 263 -14.86 -10.09 -23.22
CA ALA A 263 -14.50 -10.23 -21.82
C ALA A 263 -13.13 -9.60 -21.57
N GLY A 264 -12.99 -8.85 -20.48
CA GLY A 264 -11.70 -8.34 -20.02
C GLY A 264 -11.03 -9.35 -19.10
N LEU A 265 -9.83 -9.82 -19.43
CA LEU A 265 -9.06 -10.72 -18.58
C LEU A 265 -7.73 -10.09 -18.14
N TYR A 266 -7.33 -10.37 -16.91
CA TYR A 266 -5.96 -10.15 -16.44
C TYR A 266 -5.13 -11.39 -16.77
N TYR A 267 -3.85 -11.21 -17.10
CA TYR A 267 -2.94 -12.22 -17.64
C TYR A 267 -3.14 -13.64 -17.10
N GLN A 268 -3.70 -14.50 -17.94
CA GLN A 268 -4.02 -15.89 -17.61
C GLN A 268 -4.25 -16.70 -18.88
N ASN A 269 -4.18 -18.02 -18.76
CA ASN A 269 -4.67 -18.93 -19.79
C ASN A 269 -6.09 -19.36 -19.46
N THR A 270 -6.96 -19.43 -20.46
CA THR A 270 -8.40 -19.64 -20.26
C THR A 270 -8.98 -20.59 -21.30
N TRP A 271 -9.97 -21.36 -20.87
CA TRP A 271 -10.76 -22.26 -21.68
C TRP A 271 -12.24 -22.03 -21.41
N ILE A 272 -13.05 -22.16 -22.47
CA ILE A 272 -14.51 -22.15 -22.40
C ILE A 272 -15.02 -23.42 -23.05
N ASN A 273 -15.84 -24.19 -22.33
CA ASN A 273 -16.38 -25.47 -22.81
C ASN A 273 -15.29 -26.44 -23.33
N GLY A 274 -14.12 -26.45 -22.67
CA GLY A 274 -12.96 -27.27 -23.05
C GLY A 274 -12.08 -26.71 -24.17
N GLU A 275 -12.51 -25.65 -24.86
CA GLU A 275 -11.75 -25.03 -25.95
C GLU A 275 -10.89 -23.87 -25.43
N SER A 276 -9.63 -23.82 -25.87
CA SER A 276 -8.71 -22.75 -25.45
C SER A 276 -9.14 -21.41 -26.06
N VAL A 277 -9.22 -20.39 -25.22
CA VAL A 277 -9.50 -19.01 -25.66
C VAL A 277 -8.20 -18.42 -26.22
N ALA A 278 -8.28 -17.89 -27.45
CA ALA A 278 -7.16 -17.21 -28.08
C ALA A 278 -6.65 -16.03 -27.25
N ALA A 279 -5.37 -15.69 -27.44
CA ALA A 279 -4.74 -14.55 -26.79
C ALA A 279 -5.53 -13.25 -27.06
N GLY A 280 -5.76 -12.49 -25.99
CA GLY A 280 -6.51 -11.25 -26.05
C GLY A 280 -5.69 -10.09 -26.59
N LEU A 281 -6.38 -9.03 -26.99
CA LEU A 281 -5.76 -7.78 -27.45
C LEU A 281 -5.64 -6.81 -26.28
N ILE A 282 -4.49 -6.16 -26.14
CA ILE A 282 -4.27 -5.13 -25.11
C ILE A 282 -5.30 -4.00 -25.26
N SER A 283 -5.96 -3.63 -24.17
CA SER A 283 -6.81 -2.43 -24.15
C SER A 283 -5.95 -1.17 -24.22
N SER A 284 -6.32 -0.22 -25.07
CA SER A 284 -5.58 1.04 -25.24
C SER A 284 -5.77 2.03 -24.08
N ASP A 285 -6.83 1.84 -23.30
CA ASP A 285 -7.36 2.74 -22.29
C ASP A 285 -7.42 2.11 -20.89
N LYS A 286 -7.61 0.78 -20.79
CA LYS A 286 -7.66 0.03 -19.54
C LYS A 286 -6.33 -0.70 -19.26
N SER A 287 -5.57 -0.21 -18.28
CA SER A 287 -4.25 -0.74 -17.92
C SER A 287 -4.31 -2.23 -17.55
N MET A 288 -3.37 -3.03 -18.07
CA MET A 288 -3.25 -4.48 -17.82
C MET A 288 -4.47 -5.33 -18.22
N ARG A 289 -5.41 -4.79 -18.99
CA ARG A 289 -6.59 -5.52 -19.49
C ARG A 289 -6.33 -6.10 -20.87
N LEU A 290 -6.59 -7.39 -21.03
CA LEU A 290 -6.68 -8.04 -22.34
C LEU A 290 -8.15 -8.22 -22.73
N ASN A 291 -8.50 -7.77 -23.93
CA ASN A 291 -9.81 -7.99 -24.54
C ASN A 291 -9.84 -9.36 -25.22
N HIS A 292 -10.63 -10.28 -24.69
CA HIS A 292 -10.86 -11.59 -25.29
C HIS A 292 -12.26 -11.67 -25.89
N ARG A 293 -12.40 -12.45 -26.95
CA ARG A 293 -13.70 -12.79 -27.53
C ARG A 293 -14.18 -14.10 -26.93
N PHE A 294 -15.34 -14.08 -26.28
CA PHE A 294 -16.00 -15.26 -25.76
C PHE A 294 -17.21 -15.59 -26.63
N ASP A 295 -17.27 -16.83 -27.11
CA ASP A 295 -18.44 -17.40 -27.77
C ASP A 295 -19.17 -18.27 -26.74
N LEU A 296 -20.28 -17.76 -26.21
CA LEU A 296 -21.08 -18.40 -25.16
C LEU A 296 -22.32 -19.04 -25.78
N ARG A 297 -22.61 -20.28 -25.37
CA ARG A 297 -23.87 -20.97 -25.71
C ARG A 297 -24.92 -20.61 -24.68
N GLN A 298 -26.19 -20.63 -25.08
CA GLN A 298 -27.31 -20.48 -24.18
C GLN A 298 -27.22 -21.49 -23.03
N GLY A 299 -27.41 -21.00 -21.80
CA GLY A 299 -27.25 -21.80 -20.58
C GLY A 299 -25.85 -21.67 -19.98
N TRP A 300 -25.43 -22.72 -19.26
CA TRP A 300 -24.18 -22.73 -18.51
C TRP A 300 -23.00 -23.18 -19.35
N ASN A 301 -21.97 -22.35 -19.40
CA ASN A 301 -20.71 -22.61 -20.08
C ASN A 301 -19.63 -22.91 -19.04
N ASP A 302 -18.88 -23.99 -19.24
CA ASP A 302 -17.73 -24.30 -18.38
C ASP A 302 -16.64 -23.25 -18.61
N TYR A 303 -16.14 -22.68 -17.52
CA TYR A 303 -15.04 -21.73 -17.56
C TYR A 303 -13.91 -22.26 -16.70
N PHE A 304 -12.76 -22.47 -17.32
CA PHE A 304 -11.55 -22.92 -16.64
C PHE A 304 -10.40 -21.97 -16.97
N GLY A 305 -9.54 -21.71 -15.99
CA GLY A 305 -8.33 -20.95 -16.22
C GLY A 305 -7.21 -21.33 -15.29
N VAL A 306 -6.01 -20.91 -15.69
CA VAL A 306 -4.81 -21.04 -14.88
C VAL A 306 -4.06 -19.72 -14.88
N VAL A 307 -3.47 -19.40 -13.74
CA VAL A 307 -2.65 -18.20 -13.55
C VAL A 307 -1.40 -18.56 -12.77
N ASP A 308 -0.30 -17.90 -13.14
CA ASP A 308 0.96 -17.97 -12.40
C ASP A 308 1.17 -16.69 -11.57
N ALA A 309 1.73 -16.86 -10.38
CA ALA A 309 2.06 -15.77 -9.48
C ALA A 309 3.19 -14.97 -10.07
N MET A 310 2.99 -13.67 -10.28
CA MET A 310 4.07 -12.75 -10.64
C MET A 310 4.75 -12.15 -9.41
N GLN A 311 4.00 -11.97 -8.33
CA GLN A 311 4.43 -11.41 -7.05
C GLN A 311 4.11 -12.39 -5.92
N ASP A 312 4.03 -11.92 -4.68
CA ASP A 312 3.58 -12.69 -3.52
C ASP A 312 2.05 -12.82 -3.44
N MET A 313 1.35 -12.61 -4.56
CA MET A 313 -0.08 -12.80 -4.69
C MET A 313 -0.43 -13.31 -6.09
N LEU A 314 -1.39 -14.24 -6.13
CA LEU A 314 -2.07 -14.70 -7.34
C LEU A 314 -3.34 -13.88 -7.53
N HIS A 315 -3.56 -13.37 -8.73
CA HIS A 315 -4.75 -12.57 -9.04
C HIS A 315 -5.54 -13.20 -10.18
N HIS A 316 -6.84 -13.35 -9.98
CA HIS A 316 -7.78 -13.64 -11.06
C HIS A 316 -8.74 -12.46 -11.20
N TYR A 317 -8.88 -11.92 -12.42
CA TYR A 317 -9.84 -10.87 -12.76
C TYR A 317 -10.49 -11.19 -14.11
N ILE A 318 -11.81 -11.13 -14.12
CA ILE A 318 -12.64 -11.22 -15.32
C ILE A 318 -13.71 -10.12 -15.28
N ALA A 319 -13.78 -9.32 -16.35
CA ALA A 319 -14.82 -8.33 -16.59
C ALA A 319 -15.77 -8.84 -17.67
N LEU A 320 -17.07 -8.84 -17.37
CA LEU A 320 -18.13 -9.29 -18.28
C LEU A 320 -19.16 -8.17 -18.49
N PRO A 321 -19.76 -8.04 -19.68
CA PRO A 321 -20.78 -7.01 -19.94
C PRO A 321 -21.99 -7.14 -19.01
N LYS A 322 -22.30 -6.04 -18.29
CA LYS A 322 -23.36 -6.00 -17.27
C LYS A 322 -24.77 -6.07 -17.85
N ASP A 323 -24.97 -5.57 -19.07
CA ASP A 323 -26.27 -5.47 -19.74
C ASP A 323 -26.70 -6.74 -20.47
N LYS A 324 -25.89 -7.81 -20.44
CA LYS A 324 -26.13 -9.05 -21.19
C LYS A 324 -26.77 -10.18 -20.38
N GLY A 325 -27.14 -9.93 -19.13
CA GLY A 325 -27.76 -10.95 -18.26
C GLY A 325 -26.84 -12.13 -17.95
N ILE A 326 -25.52 -11.93 -18.04
CA ILE A 326 -24.52 -12.96 -17.74
C ILE A 326 -24.38 -13.10 -16.22
N VAL A 327 -24.26 -14.34 -15.74
CA VAL A 327 -24.07 -14.64 -14.32
C VAL A 327 -22.95 -15.65 -14.15
N ILE A 328 -22.11 -15.48 -13.13
CA ILE A 328 -21.10 -16.45 -12.72
C ILE A 328 -21.58 -17.20 -11.47
N SER A 329 -21.42 -18.53 -11.48
CA SER A 329 -21.66 -19.37 -10.31
C SER A 329 -20.88 -20.68 -10.42
N ALA A 330 -20.15 -21.05 -9.38
CA ALA A 330 -19.50 -22.35 -9.32
C ALA A 330 -20.52 -23.50 -9.22
N ASP A 331 -21.71 -23.25 -8.67
CA ASP A 331 -22.76 -24.24 -8.44
C ASP A 331 -23.81 -24.35 -9.55
N ARG A 332 -23.65 -23.56 -10.63
CA ARG A 332 -24.72 -23.35 -11.64
C ARG A 332 -26.06 -22.91 -11.02
N ASP A 333 -25.99 -22.13 -9.95
CA ASP A 333 -27.14 -21.53 -9.27
C ASP A 333 -26.87 -20.04 -9.08
N SER A 334 -27.70 -19.19 -9.69
CA SER A 334 -27.59 -17.73 -9.58
C SER A 334 -27.77 -17.20 -8.15
N GLY A 335 -28.33 -18.00 -7.23
CA GLY A 335 -28.43 -17.67 -5.81
C GLY A 335 -27.22 -18.07 -4.97
N SER A 336 -26.26 -18.83 -5.53
CA SER A 336 -25.06 -19.26 -4.81
C SER A 336 -24.12 -18.09 -4.54
N ASP A 337 -23.53 -18.07 -3.35
CA ASP A 337 -22.47 -17.15 -3.00
C ASP A 337 -21.09 -17.62 -3.48
N VAL A 338 -20.97 -18.86 -3.99
CA VAL A 338 -19.72 -19.43 -4.50
C VAL A 338 -19.53 -19.06 -5.97
N LEU A 339 -18.68 -18.07 -6.21
CA LEU A 339 -18.40 -17.57 -7.56
C LEU A 339 -17.38 -18.42 -8.30
N PHE A 340 -16.36 -18.93 -7.62
CA PHE A 340 -15.32 -19.76 -8.23
C PHE A 340 -14.93 -20.92 -7.33
N ARG A 341 -14.25 -21.88 -7.94
CA ARG A 341 -13.44 -22.87 -7.25
C ARG A 341 -12.01 -22.75 -7.72
N ARG A 342 -11.05 -22.79 -6.80
CA ARG A 342 -9.63 -22.71 -7.13
C ARG A 342 -8.83 -23.83 -6.47
N SER A 343 -7.72 -24.24 -7.09
CA SER A 343 -6.84 -25.25 -6.53
C SER A 343 -6.13 -24.73 -5.28
N PRO A 344 -5.68 -25.60 -4.36
CA PRO A 344 -4.80 -25.20 -3.28
C PRO A 344 -3.47 -24.67 -3.80
N VAL A 345 -2.85 -23.74 -3.07
CA VAL A 345 -1.43 -23.44 -3.22
C VAL A 345 -0.66 -24.57 -2.56
N VAL A 346 0.13 -25.30 -3.34
CA VAL A 346 0.84 -26.51 -2.89
C VAL A 346 2.35 -26.30 -2.86
N SER A 347 3.13 -27.24 -2.31
CA SER A 347 4.58 -27.22 -2.46
C SER A 347 5.00 -27.42 -3.92
N GLU A 348 6.20 -26.97 -4.27
CA GLU A 348 6.75 -27.18 -5.63
C GLU A 348 6.85 -28.67 -6.00
N GLU A 349 7.25 -29.51 -5.04
CA GLU A 349 7.30 -30.97 -5.19
C GLU A 349 5.93 -31.57 -5.51
N LEU A 350 4.89 -31.15 -4.77
CA LEU A 350 3.53 -31.65 -4.98
C LEU A 350 2.95 -31.13 -6.31
N PHE A 351 3.26 -29.89 -6.68
CA PHE A 351 2.91 -29.38 -8.01
C PHE A 351 3.57 -30.20 -9.12
N ALA A 352 4.88 -30.42 -9.04
CA ALA A 352 5.63 -31.13 -10.07
C ALA A 352 5.18 -32.59 -10.25
N SER A 353 4.84 -33.26 -9.15
CA SER A 353 4.44 -34.67 -9.15
C SER A 353 2.96 -34.91 -9.48
N VAL A 354 2.06 -33.99 -9.09
CA VAL A 354 0.61 -34.23 -9.19
C VAL A 354 -0.09 -33.30 -10.18
N LEU A 355 0.16 -31.99 -10.12
CA LEU A 355 -0.59 -31.01 -10.93
C LEU A 355 0.01 -30.83 -12.33
N LYS A 356 1.33 -30.67 -12.42
CA LYS A 356 2.05 -30.44 -13.68
C LYS A 356 1.83 -31.53 -14.75
N PRO A 357 1.71 -32.84 -14.40
CA PRO A 357 1.47 -33.88 -15.40
C PRO A 357 0.02 -33.96 -15.91
N LYS A 358 -0.96 -33.34 -15.24
CA LYS A 358 -2.36 -33.36 -15.66
C LYS A 358 -2.55 -32.49 -16.90
N LEU A 359 -3.37 -32.96 -17.85
CA LEU A 359 -3.69 -32.22 -19.06
C LEU A 359 -4.61 -31.03 -18.73
N LEU A 360 -4.33 -29.87 -19.32
CA LEU A 360 -5.20 -28.69 -19.23
C LEU A 360 -6.10 -28.59 -20.48
N PRO A 361 -7.38 -28.17 -20.33
CA PRO A 361 -8.05 -27.84 -19.08
C PRO A 361 -8.40 -29.10 -18.26
N TYR A 362 -8.45 -28.97 -16.93
CA TYR A 362 -8.98 -30.04 -16.09
C TYR A 362 -10.45 -30.30 -16.45
N GLN A 363 -10.86 -31.57 -16.42
CA GLN A 363 -12.24 -31.94 -16.72
C GLN A 363 -13.19 -31.41 -15.62
N PRO A 364 -14.46 -31.13 -15.94
CA PRO A 364 -15.44 -30.69 -14.95
C PRO A 364 -15.57 -31.58 -13.72
N GLU A 365 -15.35 -32.89 -13.86
CA GLU A 365 -15.40 -33.92 -12.83
C GLU A 365 -14.09 -34.08 -12.02
N ASP A 366 -12.97 -33.48 -12.44
CA ASP A 366 -11.71 -33.57 -11.69
C ASP A 366 -11.88 -32.94 -10.30
N THR A 367 -11.59 -33.71 -9.25
CA THR A 367 -11.80 -33.27 -7.86
C THR A 367 -10.58 -32.61 -7.24
N LEU A 368 -9.38 -32.87 -7.78
CA LEU A 368 -8.07 -32.52 -7.21
C LEU A 368 -7.87 -33.02 -5.77
N SER A 369 -8.50 -34.14 -5.38
CA SER A 369 -8.44 -34.67 -4.01
C SER A 369 -7.01 -34.98 -3.54
N GLU A 370 -6.12 -35.33 -4.47
CA GLU A 370 -4.69 -35.62 -4.23
C GLU A 370 -3.92 -34.42 -3.66
N VAL A 371 -4.41 -33.19 -3.86
CA VAL A 371 -3.78 -31.97 -3.37
C VAL A 371 -4.64 -31.18 -2.37
N GLY A 372 -5.72 -31.79 -1.86
CA GLY A 372 -6.64 -31.16 -0.90
C GLY A 372 -7.98 -30.69 -1.49
N GLY A 373 -8.21 -30.92 -2.78
CA GLY A 373 -9.48 -30.63 -3.44
C GLY A 373 -9.70 -29.16 -3.80
N TRP A 374 -10.80 -28.89 -4.50
CA TRP A 374 -11.22 -27.53 -4.84
C TRP A 374 -11.61 -26.72 -3.61
N ILE A 375 -11.13 -25.48 -3.53
CA ILE A 375 -11.54 -24.54 -2.49
C ILE A 375 -12.50 -23.53 -3.09
N ASN A 376 -13.66 -23.38 -2.44
CA ASN A 376 -14.69 -22.41 -2.80
C ASN A 376 -14.14 -20.99 -2.61
N VAL A 377 -14.51 -20.10 -3.53
CA VAL A 377 -14.24 -18.67 -3.49
C VAL A 377 -15.60 -17.97 -3.50
N THR A 378 -15.92 -17.28 -2.42
CA THR A 378 -17.22 -16.63 -2.28
C THR A 378 -17.21 -15.18 -2.77
N VAL A 379 -18.38 -14.57 -2.90
CA VAL A 379 -18.57 -13.13 -3.20
C VAL A 379 -17.79 -12.20 -2.27
N SER A 380 -17.45 -12.67 -1.05
CA SER A 380 -16.73 -11.89 -0.04
C SER A 380 -15.21 -11.88 -0.23
N GLU A 381 -14.67 -12.84 -1.00
CA GLU A 381 -13.23 -13.02 -1.24
C GLU A 381 -12.75 -12.29 -2.50
N ARG A 382 -13.41 -11.16 -2.82
CA ARG A 382 -13.10 -10.36 -4.01
C ARG A 382 -11.63 -9.93 -4.03
N GLY A 383 -11.02 -9.91 -5.21
CA GLY A 383 -9.69 -9.37 -5.40
C GLY A 383 -9.64 -7.89 -4.98
N GLU A 384 -8.69 -7.54 -4.12
CA GLU A 384 -8.56 -6.19 -3.57
C GLU A 384 -7.35 -5.48 -4.17
N TRP A 385 -7.27 -5.30 -5.50
CA TRP A 385 -6.14 -4.58 -6.11
C TRP A 385 -6.60 -3.24 -6.71
N PRO A 386 -6.38 -2.11 -6.00
CA PRO A 386 -6.87 -0.79 -6.42
C PRO A 386 -6.44 -0.39 -7.82
N THR A 387 -5.22 -0.77 -8.20
CA THR A 387 -4.64 -0.49 -9.51
C THR A 387 -5.39 -1.19 -10.64
N LEU A 388 -5.83 -2.44 -10.45
CA LEU A 388 -6.67 -3.12 -11.45
C LEU A 388 -8.09 -2.58 -11.43
N ASP A 389 -8.68 -2.39 -10.25
CA ASP A 389 -10.04 -1.87 -10.13
C ASP A 389 -10.17 -0.50 -10.83
N THR A 390 -9.31 0.46 -10.49
CA THR A 390 -9.32 1.81 -11.10
C THR A 390 -8.83 1.83 -12.55
N GLY A 391 -7.92 0.92 -12.92
CA GLY A 391 -7.44 0.78 -14.28
C GLY A 391 -8.49 0.18 -15.24
N TRP A 392 -9.54 -0.46 -14.71
CA TRP A 392 -10.60 -1.11 -15.48
C TRP A 392 -11.96 -0.43 -15.32
N ASP A 393 -12.06 0.57 -14.43
CA ASP A 393 -13.24 1.38 -14.26
C ASP A 393 -13.69 2.01 -15.59
N THR A 394 -14.95 2.39 -15.66
CA THR A 394 -15.49 3.12 -16.81
C THR A 394 -16.02 4.43 -16.27
N TYR A 395 -15.62 5.51 -16.92
CA TYR A 395 -15.91 6.87 -16.48
C TYR A 395 -16.91 7.52 -17.42
N GLY A 396 -17.89 8.22 -16.86
CA GLY A 396 -18.76 9.09 -17.64
C GLY A 396 -18.03 10.33 -18.16
N GLU A 397 -18.79 11.26 -18.73
CA GLU A 397 -18.24 12.55 -19.12
C GLU A 397 -17.83 13.36 -17.88
N PRO A 398 -16.69 14.09 -17.93
CA PRO A 398 -16.28 14.96 -16.83
C PRO A 398 -17.35 16.02 -16.61
N PHE A 399 -17.95 16.03 -15.42
CA PHE A 399 -19.09 16.90 -15.15
C PHE A 399 -18.68 18.36 -14.89
N GLU A 400 -17.45 18.60 -14.42
CA GLU A 400 -17.07 19.88 -13.84
C GLU A 400 -15.59 20.22 -14.08
N SER A 401 -15.31 21.45 -14.53
CA SER A 401 -14.01 22.07 -14.32
C SER A 401 -13.93 22.57 -12.88
N CYS A 402 -12.94 22.13 -12.11
CA CYS A 402 -12.75 22.48 -10.70
C CYS A 402 -11.37 23.10 -10.51
N THR A 403 -11.31 24.29 -9.93
CA THR A 403 -10.04 24.89 -9.48
C THR A 403 -9.62 24.29 -8.14
N LEU A 404 -8.34 24.45 -7.77
CA LEU A 404 -7.83 23.98 -6.49
C LEU A 404 -8.54 24.59 -5.29
N ASN A 405 -8.92 25.86 -5.38
CA ASN A 405 -9.66 26.56 -4.32
C ASN A 405 -11.08 25.99 -4.16
N GLU A 406 -11.72 25.58 -5.26
CA GLU A 406 -13.04 24.96 -5.25
C GLU A 406 -13.00 23.49 -4.82
N LEU A 407 -11.82 22.85 -4.86
CA LEU A 407 -11.63 21.48 -4.39
C LEU A 407 -11.58 21.41 -2.86
N ALA A 408 -11.06 22.44 -2.20
CA ALA A 408 -10.96 22.50 -0.75
C ALA A 408 -12.35 22.45 -0.11
N SER A 409 -12.63 21.41 0.69
CA SER A 409 -13.94 21.18 1.30
C SER A 409 -15.09 20.97 0.31
N ARG A 410 -14.79 20.52 -0.92
CA ARG A 410 -15.82 20.19 -1.92
C ARG A 410 -16.64 18.98 -1.46
N THR A 411 -17.96 19.07 -1.62
CA THR A 411 -18.90 17.98 -1.40
C THR A 411 -19.32 17.35 -2.73
N PHE A 412 -19.02 16.06 -2.91
CA PHE A 412 -19.47 15.22 -4.00
C PHE A 412 -20.79 14.58 -3.60
N ARG A 413 -21.88 15.00 -4.24
CA ARG A 413 -23.23 14.60 -3.84
C ARG A 413 -23.58 13.23 -4.40
N LEU A 414 -24.19 12.38 -3.58
CA LEU A 414 -24.58 11.02 -3.98
C LEU A 414 -25.50 11.01 -5.19
N ARG A 415 -26.40 12.01 -5.29
CA ARG A 415 -27.32 12.14 -6.42
C ARG A 415 -26.61 12.39 -7.76
N ASP A 416 -25.44 13.04 -7.71
CA ASP A 416 -24.65 13.42 -8.88
C ASP A 416 -23.63 12.30 -9.20
N TYR A 417 -23.26 11.49 -8.20
CA TYR A 417 -22.31 10.37 -8.29
C TYR A 417 -22.88 9.08 -7.67
N PRO A 418 -23.95 8.49 -8.23
CA PRO A 418 -24.66 7.37 -7.61
C PRO A 418 -23.82 6.10 -7.48
N ASP A 419 -22.90 5.87 -8.42
CA ASP A 419 -21.94 4.75 -8.39
C ASP A 419 -20.59 5.13 -7.78
N GLY A 420 -20.39 6.42 -7.46
CA GLY A 420 -19.14 6.99 -6.98
C GLY A 420 -18.46 7.92 -7.99
N PHE A 421 -17.27 8.39 -7.64
CA PHE A 421 -16.49 9.34 -8.44
C PHE A 421 -14.99 9.07 -8.36
N SER A 422 -14.25 9.63 -9.31
CA SER A 422 -12.80 9.62 -9.34
C SER A 422 -12.25 11.03 -9.59
N LEU A 423 -11.33 11.47 -8.75
CA LEU A 423 -10.65 12.77 -8.81
C LEU A 423 -9.20 12.55 -9.27
N LEU A 424 -8.84 13.05 -10.44
CA LEU A 424 -7.50 12.97 -10.99
C LEU A 424 -6.76 14.32 -10.84
N LEU A 425 -5.62 14.29 -10.15
CA LEU A 425 -4.79 15.45 -9.86
C LEU A 425 -3.43 15.33 -10.52
N ASP A 426 -2.88 16.46 -11.00
CA ASP A 426 -1.54 16.58 -11.56
C ASP A 426 -0.68 17.46 -10.64
N LEU A 427 0.46 16.94 -10.18
CA LEU A 427 1.46 17.70 -9.42
C LEU A 427 2.43 18.50 -10.33
N GLY A 428 2.30 18.37 -11.65
CA GLY A 428 3.16 18.99 -12.65
C GLY A 428 4.49 18.25 -12.85
N LEU A 429 5.04 17.64 -11.79
CA LEU A 429 6.31 16.93 -11.76
C LEU A 429 6.21 15.64 -10.93
N THR A 430 7.01 14.64 -11.28
CA THR A 430 7.16 13.42 -10.47
C THR A 430 7.89 13.75 -9.17
N GLN A 431 7.30 13.40 -8.03
CA GLN A 431 7.84 13.66 -6.69
C GLN A 431 7.57 12.47 -5.76
N LEU A 432 8.36 12.34 -4.70
CA LEU A 432 8.11 11.39 -3.62
C LEU A 432 7.29 12.06 -2.52
N VAL A 433 6.08 11.57 -2.29
CA VAL A 433 5.05 12.24 -1.49
C VAL A 433 4.41 11.29 -0.50
N LEU A 434 4.20 11.74 0.74
CA LEU A 434 3.37 11.10 1.76
C LEU A 434 1.96 11.71 1.74
N PRO A 435 0.95 11.00 1.21
CA PRO A 435 -0.43 11.46 1.19
C PRO A 435 -1.11 11.28 2.55
N HIS A 436 -1.96 12.24 2.89
CA HIS A 436 -2.89 12.18 4.00
C HIS A 436 -4.21 12.81 3.57
N ILE A 437 -5.29 12.02 3.60
CA ILE A 437 -6.62 12.42 3.15
C ILE A 437 -7.62 12.39 4.30
N ILE A 438 -8.53 13.36 4.30
CA ILE A 438 -9.62 13.45 5.27
C ILE A 438 -10.94 13.59 4.49
N LEU A 439 -11.83 12.61 4.64
CA LEU A 439 -13.13 12.58 4.01
C LEU A 439 -14.24 12.52 5.06
N GLU A 440 -15.24 13.40 4.95
CA GLU A 440 -16.45 13.36 5.77
C GLU A 440 -17.60 12.73 4.96
N GLY A 441 -18.45 11.93 5.60
CA GLY A 441 -19.59 11.28 4.95
C GLY A 441 -19.23 10.04 4.11
N ALA A 442 -17.97 9.60 4.14
CA ALA A 442 -17.49 8.43 3.40
C ALA A 442 -17.84 7.08 4.05
N GLY A 443 -18.53 7.06 5.19
CA GLY A 443 -18.83 5.83 5.93
C GLY A 443 -19.45 4.71 5.06
N GLY A 444 -18.83 3.54 5.08
CA GLY A 444 -19.19 2.37 4.25
C GLY A 444 -18.65 2.41 2.81
N ALA A 445 -17.99 3.49 2.39
CA ALA A 445 -17.35 3.59 1.09
C ALA A 445 -16.02 2.82 1.03
N THR A 446 -15.60 2.49 -0.18
CA THR A 446 -14.23 2.08 -0.48
C THR A 446 -13.53 3.25 -1.16
N ILE A 447 -12.32 3.56 -0.68
CA ILE A 447 -11.51 4.67 -1.16
C ILE A 447 -10.23 4.08 -1.74
N ASP A 448 -9.94 4.37 -3.00
CA ASP A 448 -8.70 3.99 -3.68
C ASP A 448 -7.86 5.24 -3.91
N LEU A 449 -6.56 5.16 -3.59
CA LEU A 449 -5.55 6.10 -4.06
C LEU A 449 -4.62 5.36 -5.02
N THR A 450 -4.63 5.72 -6.29
CA THR A 450 -3.70 5.16 -7.28
C THR A 450 -2.80 6.24 -7.85
N TYR A 451 -1.61 5.84 -8.29
CA TYR A 451 -0.55 6.79 -8.62
C TYR A 451 0.19 6.43 -9.91
N GLY A 452 0.64 7.43 -10.65
CA GLY A 452 1.38 7.20 -11.88
C GLY A 452 2.19 8.40 -12.37
N GLU A 453 3.10 8.12 -13.29
CA GLU A 453 3.90 9.13 -14.01
C GLU A 453 3.27 9.52 -15.35
N HIS A 454 2.39 8.65 -15.85
CA HIS A 454 1.80 8.75 -17.18
C HIS A 454 0.33 8.40 -17.14
N LEU A 455 -0.42 9.01 -18.07
CA LEU A 455 -1.80 8.67 -18.35
C LEU A 455 -1.87 7.75 -19.59
N ASN A 456 -2.97 7.02 -19.70
CA ASN A 456 -3.35 6.35 -20.93
C ASN A 456 -3.79 7.38 -21.98
N ALA A 457 -4.01 6.90 -23.21
CA ALA A 457 -4.32 7.77 -24.34
C ALA A 457 -5.63 8.56 -24.17
N ASP A 458 -6.53 8.09 -23.31
CA ASP A 458 -7.79 8.73 -22.99
C ASP A 458 -7.67 9.91 -22.02
N GLY A 459 -6.50 10.09 -21.38
CA GLY A 459 -6.26 11.11 -20.37
C GLY A 459 -7.01 10.90 -19.04
N LYS A 460 -7.80 9.83 -18.91
CA LYS A 460 -8.64 9.55 -17.72
C LYS A 460 -8.03 8.48 -16.81
N HIS A 461 -7.33 7.51 -17.39
CA HIS A 461 -6.72 6.42 -16.63
C HIS A 461 -5.23 6.63 -16.42
N LEU A 462 -4.75 6.22 -15.25
CA LEU A 462 -3.32 6.06 -14.99
C LEU A 462 -2.77 4.86 -15.76
N ARG A 463 -1.56 5.03 -16.31
CA ARG A 463 -0.85 3.95 -16.97
C ARG A 463 -0.14 3.08 -15.94
N HIS A 464 -0.59 1.83 -15.84
CA HIS A 464 -0.01 0.84 -14.94
C HIS A 464 0.49 -0.39 -15.68
N TYR A 465 1.42 -1.10 -15.05
CA TYR A 465 1.98 -2.34 -15.58
C TYR A 465 1.97 -3.43 -14.50
N HIS A 466 1.93 -4.70 -14.90
CA HIS A 466 1.79 -5.84 -13.96
C HIS A 466 2.89 -5.97 -12.89
N TRP A 467 4.11 -5.56 -13.21
CA TRP A 467 5.23 -5.47 -12.27
C TRP A 467 5.30 -4.15 -11.46
N TYR A 468 4.44 -3.19 -11.77
CA TYR A 468 4.45 -1.82 -11.23
C TYR A 468 3.03 -1.22 -11.20
N GLY A 469 2.33 -1.46 -10.09
CA GLY A 469 0.95 -1.06 -9.90
C GLY A 469 0.76 -0.39 -8.55
N LEU A 470 1.08 0.90 -8.45
CA LEU A 470 0.98 1.67 -7.21
C LEU A 470 -0.48 2.03 -6.91
N GLY A 471 -1.00 1.46 -5.83
CA GLY A 471 -2.34 1.75 -5.35
C GLY A 471 -2.50 1.34 -3.89
N ASP A 472 -3.24 2.15 -3.14
CA ASP A 472 -3.59 1.94 -1.74
C ASP A 472 -5.11 2.00 -1.58
N ARG A 473 -5.64 1.34 -0.55
CA ARG A 473 -7.08 1.26 -0.29
C ARG A 473 -7.43 1.55 1.16
N ALA A 474 -8.51 2.28 1.36
CA ALA A 474 -9.19 2.40 2.65
C ALA A 474 -10.64 1.92 2.59
N TYR A 475 -11.09 1.29 3.67
CA TYR A 475 -12.50 0.98 3.94
C TYR A 475 -12.97 1.90 5.06
N ALA A 476 -13.88 2.83 4.74
CA ALA A 476 -14.42 3.75 5.72
C ALA A 476 -15.51 3.07 6.57
N ASP A 477 -15.51 3.35 7.87
CA ASP A 477 -16.50 2.80 8.79
C ASP A 477 -17.80 3.60 8.71
N ALA A 478 -18.94 2.91 8.54
CA ALA A 478 -20.26 3.52 8.54
C ALA A 478 -20.67 4.09 9.91
N GLY A 479 -20.04 3.61 10.99
CA GLY A 479 -20.19 4.15 12.34
C GLY A 479 -19.38 5.42 12.61
N GLN A 480 -18.46 5.79 11.71
CA GLN A 480 -17.63 6.99 11.82
C GLN A 480 -18.09 8.06 10.84
N GLU A 481 -18.03 9.32 11.25
CA GLU A 481 -18.38 10.45 10.39
C GLU A 481 -17.25 10.77 9.39
N THR A 482 -16.00 10.57 9.83
CA THR A 482 -14.80 10.98 9.11
C THR A 482 -13.86 9.80 8.92
N LEU A 483 -13.35 9.64 7.70
CA LEU A 483 -12.14 8.87 7.40
C LEU A 483 -10.94 9.82 7.45
N ASP A 484 -10.04 9.62 8.41
CA ASP A 484 -8.74 10.28 8.51
C ASP A 484 -7.67 9.23 8.20
N TRP A 485 -7.07 9.33 7.01
CA TRP A 485 -6.18 8.30 6.49
C TRP A 485 -4.88 8.90 5.97
N MET A 486 -3.83 8.75 6.78
CA MET A 486 -2.44 9.00 6.41
C MET A 486 -1.79 7.67 6.01
N LEU A 487 -1.13 7.64 4.85
CA LEU A 487 -0.34 6.46 4.48
C LEU A 487 0.82 6.25 5.43
N THR A 488 1.25 5.01 5.57
CA THR A 488 2.40 4.65 6.40
C THR A 488 3.72 4.89 5.69
N GLN A 489 3.70 5.14 4.38
CA GLN A 489 4.88 5.29 3.54
C GLN A 489 4.63 6.24 2.36
N PRO A 490 5.67 6.94 1.87
CA PRO A 490 5.52 7.78 0.70
C PRO A 490 5.42 6.95 -0.59
N ARG A 491 4.81 7.57 -1.61
CA ARG A 491 4.65 7.05 -2.97
C ARG A 491 5.27 8.05 -3.95
N GLY A 492 5.98 7.56 -4.95
CA GLY A 492 6.51 8.39 -6.03
C GLY A 492 5.49 8.51 -7.15
N PHE A 493 5.12 9.74 -7.52
CA PHE A 493 4.16 9.98 -8.61
C PHE A 493 4.16 11.43 -9.10
N ARG A 494 3.59 11.62 -10.30
CA ARG A 494 3.15 12.93 -10.79
C ARG A 494 1.64 13.07 -10.68
N TYR A 495 0.92 12.01 -11.03
CA TYR A 495 -0.53 11.95 -11.00
C TYR A 495 -1.00 11.09 -9.84
N ILE A 496 -2.00 11.57 -9.12
CA ILE A 496 -2.71 10.84 -8.08
C ILE A 496 -4.21 10.84 -8.41
N GLN A 497 -4.82 9.67 -8.29
CA GLN A 497 -6.23 9.45 -8.55
C GLN A 497 -6.93 8.96 -7.28
N LEU A 498 -7.83 9.77 -6.74
CA LEU A 498 -8.68 9.45 -5.60
C LEU A 498 -10.02 8.95 -6.11
N THR A 499 -10.32 7.66 -5.93
CA THR A 499 -11.59 7.07 -6.34
C THR A 499 -12.40 6.67 -5.12
N VAL A 500 -13.64 7.15 -5.03
CA VAL A 500 -14.59 6.82 -3.97
C VAL A 500 -15.74 6.04 -4.59
N ARG A 501 -15.97 4.82 -4.10
CA ARG A 501 -17.03 3.94 -4.59
C ARG A 501 -17.91 3.45 -3.44
N LYS A 502 -19.15 3.07 -3.75
CA LYS A 502 -20.13 2.51 -2.79
C LYS A 502 -20.51 3.45 -1.63
N SER A 503 -20.28 4.76 -1.75
CA SER A 503 -20.75 5.74 -0.78
C SER A 503 -22.28 5.70 -0.65
N LYS A 504 -22.80 5.87 0.57
CA LYS A 504 -24.25 5.91 0.86
C LYS A 504 -24.75 7.30 1.21
N LYS A 505 -23.85 8.28 1.24
CA LYS A 505 -24.09 9.68 1.57
C LYS A 505 -23.23 10.56 0.66
N ASP A 506 -23.48 11.86 0.72
CA ASP A 506 -22.58 12.87 0.16
C ASP A 506 -21.21 12.76 0.83
N VAL A 507 -20.14 12.89 0.04
CA VAL A 507 -18.75 12.79 0.52
C VAL A 507 -18.08 14.14 0.39
N THR A 508 -17.48 14.63 1.46
CA THR A 508 -16.77 15.92 1.46
C THR A 508 -15.27 15.72 1.64
N LEU A 509 -14.47 16.27 0.73
CA LEU A 509 -13.00 16.29 0.84
C LEU A 509 -12.56 17.40 1.80
N LYS A 510 -12.40 17.09 3.08
CA LYS A 510 -12.00 18.06 4.11
C LYS A 510 -10.51 18.36 4.11
N GLY A 511 -9.69 17.37 3.74
CA GLY A 511 -8.24 17.48 3.78
C GLY A 511 -7.58 16.67 2.67
N LEU A 512 -6.63 17.32 1.98
CA LEU A 512 -5.69 16.68 1.08
C LEU A 512 -4.31 17.26 1.39
N GLN A 513 -3.56 16.57 2.23
CA GLN A 513 -2.18 16.92 2.58
C GLN A 513 -1.25 16.02 1.80
N LEU A 514 -0.35 16.63 1.03
CA LEU A 514 0.65 15.94 0.23
C LEU A 514 1.98 16.47 0.72
N LYS A 515 2.72 15.68 1.50
CA LYS A 515 4.01 16.12 2.06
C LYS A 515 5.16 15.50 1.30
N SER A 516 6.18 16.29 0.94
CA SER A 516 7.40 15.75 0.34
C SER A 516 8.08 14.77 1.29
N ALA A 517 8.86 13.83 0.75
CA ALA A 517 9.61 12.85 1.56
C ALA A 517 11.04 12.60 1.00
N THR A 518 11.62 13.60 0.34
CA THR A 518 12.97 13.56 -0.25
C THR A 518 14.03 14.18 0.67
N TYR A 519 15.31 13.97 0.35
CA TYR A 519 16.44 14.62 1.00
C TYR A 519 16.30 16.15 0.93
N PRO A 520 16.62 16.90 2.00
CA PRO A 520 16.53 18.36 2.02
C PRO A 520 17.71 19.01 1.27
N VAL A 521 17.74 18.83 -0.05
CA VAL A 521 18.76 19.45 -0.92
C VAL A 521 18.55 20.95 -1.06
N GLU A 522 19.65 21.67 -1.27
CA GLU A 522 19.67 23.09 -1.58
C GLU A 522 20.25 23.27 -3.00
N GLU A 523 19.53 23.96 -3.88
CA GLU A 523 19.99 24.28 -5.23
C GLU A 523 21.06 25.39 -5.17
N LYS A 524 22.33 25.01 -5.15
CA LYS A 524 23.48 25.94 -5.09
C LYS A 524 24.06 26.29 -6.46
N GLY A 525 23.90 25.40 -7.44
CA GLY A 525 24.37 25.59 -8.80
C GLY A 525 23.29 26.24 -9.66
N SER A 526 23.70 26.95 -10.72
CA SER A 526 22.78 27.40 -11.77
C SER A 526 23.48 27.34 -13.12
N PHE A 527 22.70 27.14 -14.18
CA PHE A 527 23.19 27.15 -15.56
C PHE A 527 22.29 28.03 -16.41
N ARG A 528 22.91 28.86 -17.25
CA ARG A 528 22.23 29.71 -18.22
C ARG A 528 23.04 29.81 -19.51
N CYS A 529 22.37 29.81 -20.65
CA CYS A 529 23.02 29.99 -21.95
C CYS A 529 22.04 30.55 -22.99
N SER A 530 22.53 30.76 -24.21
CA SER A 530 21.69 31.29 -25.30
C SER A 530 20.70 30.27 -25.89
N ASP A 531 20.83 28.98 -25.54
CA ASP A 531 19.95 27.91 -26.03
C ASP A 531 18.93 27.50 -24.96
N PRO A 532 17.63 27.83 -25.14
CA PRO A 532 16.59 27.49 -24.18
C PRO A 532 16.42 25.99 -23.95
N LEU A 533 16.75 25.14 -24.93
CA LEU A 533 16.65 23.69 -24.76
C LEU A 533 17.68 23.18 -23.75
N LEU A 534 18.91 23.71 -23.78
CA LEU A 534 19.96 23.33 -22.83
C LEU A 534 19.61 23.79 -21.40
N GLU A 535 19.00 24.96 -21.24
CA GLU A 535 18.49 25.41 -19.93
C GLU A 535 17.37 24.48 -19.41
N GLN A 536 16.47 24.03 -20.28
CA GLN A 536 15.42 23.07 -19.92
C GLN A 536 15.98 21.69 -19.54
N ILE A 537 16.99 21.20 -20.27
CA ILE A 537 17.68 19.94 -19.96
C ILE A 537 18.33 20.03 -18.58
N TRP A 538 19.03 21.14 -18.29
CA TRP A 538 19.63 21.36 -16.98
C TRP A 538 18.58 21.38 -15.86
N ALA A 539 17.49 22.14 -16.04
CA ALA A 539 16.42 22.24 -15.05
C ALA A 539 15.73 20.89 -14.80
N MET A 540 15.58 20.06 -15.83
CA MET A 540 15.06 18.70 -15.69
C MET A 540 16.02 17.80 -14.93
N GLY A 541 17.33 17.85 -15.24
CA GLY A 541 18.36 17.10 -14.52
C GLY A 541 18.36 17.41 -13.03
N VAL A 542 18.33 18.70 -12.64
CA VAL A 542 18.26 19.12 -11.23
C VAL A 542 17.04 18.55 -10.52
N ARG A 543 15.86 18.60 -11.16
CA ARG A 543 14.61 18.10 -10.56
C ARG A 543 14.59 16.58 -10.44
N THR A 544 15.07 15.87 -11.46
CA THR A 544 15.18 14.41 -11.44
C THR A 544 16.11 13.97 -10.31
N GLU A 545 17.27 14.62 -10.19
CA GLU A 545 18.23 14.30 -9.14
C GLU A 545 17.65 14.59 -7.74
N ALA A 546 17.07 15.78 -7.54
CA ALA A 546 16.46 16.14 -6.26
C ALA A 546 15.32 15.20 -5.85
N ALA A 547 14.53 14.69 -6.80
CA ALA A 547 13.50 13.69 -6.54
C ALA A 547 14.12 12.35 -6.10
N ASN A 548 15.17 11.91 -6.81
CA ASN A 548 15.84 10.63 -6.59
C ASN A 548 16.82 10.62 -5.41
N MET A 549 16.93 11.72 -4.66
CA MET A 549 17.65 11.78 -3.40
C MET A 549 16.68 11.56 -2.24
N GLU A 550 16.74 10.39 -1.62
CA GLU A 550 16.01 10.03 -0.40
C GLU A 550 17.00 9.95 0.78
N ASP A 551 16.91 8.90 1.58
CA ASP A 551 17.97 8.49 2.49
C ASP A 551 19.20 7.88 1.79
N ALA A 552 19.07 7.61 0.49
CA ALA A 552 20.17 7.34 -0.44
C ALA A 552 19.83 7.92 -1.83
N TYR A 553 20.81 7.92 -2.73
CA TYR A 553 20.55 8.09 -4.15
C TYR A 553 19.78 6.86 -4.67
N THR A 554 18.76 7.11 -5.48
CA THR A 554 17.86 6.08 -6.02
C THR A 554 17.76 6.15 -7.53
N ASP A 555 17.46 5.03 -8.16
CA ASP A 555 17.22 4.93 -9.61
C ASP A 555 15.97 5.71 -10.03
N CYS A 556 14.88 5.54 -9.28
CA CYS A 556 13.61 6.23 -9.47
C CYS A 556 12.81 6.30 -8.16
N VAL A 557 12.02 7.35 -7.97
CA VAL A 557 11.11 7.48 -6.80
C VAL A 557 9.87 6.61 -6.88
N THR A 558 9.56 6.06 -8.06
CA THR A 558 8.25 5.45 -8.35
C THR A 558 8.25 3.94 -8.22
N ARG A 559 9.00 3.23 -9.08
CA ARG A 559 8.92 1.78 -9.25
C ARG A 559 9.78 0.98 -8.28
N GLU A 560 10.99 1.42 -8.00
CA GLU A 560 12.01 0.59 -7.34
C GLU A 560 12.59 1.23 -6.08
N ARG A 561 12.95 2.52 -6.16
CA ARG A 561 13.63 3.27 -5.08
C ARG A 561 14.93 2.59 -4.64
N GLY A 562 15.52 1.80 -5.53
CA GLY A 562 16.70 1.00 -5.26
C GLY A 562 17.96 1.85 -5.27
N GLN A 563 18.88 1.57 -4.35
CA GLN A 563 20.21 2.19 -4.36
C GLN A 563 21.12 1.46 -5.34
N TYR A 564 20.94 1.74 -6.63
CA TYR A 564 21.79 1.16 -7.67
C TYR A 564 23.17 1.82 -7.65
N ILE A 565 24.22 1.01 -7.44
CA ILE A 565 25.59 1.51 -7.28
C ILE A 565 26.07 2.29 -8.51
N ARG A 566 25.69 1.86 -9.72
CA ARG A 566 26.12 2.53 -10.96
C ARG A 566 25.46 3.88 -11.13
N ASP A 567 24.17 3.96 -10.87
CA ASP A 567 23.36 5.18 -10.87
C ASP A 567 23.94 6.16 -9.84
N THR A 568 24.17 5.70 -8.61
CA THR A 568 24.76 6.51 -7.52
C THR A 568 26.10 7.13 -7.91
N ILE A 569 26.99 6.41 -8.62
CA ILE A 569 28.29 6.95 -9.06
C ILE A 569 28.09 8.13 -10.00
N ILE A 570 27.12 8.08 -10.90
CA ILE A 570 26.84 9.16 -11.85
C ILE A 570 26.11 10.31 -11.16
N GLN A 571 25.18 10.01 -10.27
CA GLN A 571 24.40 11.00 -9.53
C GLN A 571 25.24 11.83 -8.55
N TYR A 572 26.25 11.20 -7.94
CA TYR A 572 27.14 11.84 -6.98
C TYR A 572 28.21 12.76 -7.64
N HIS A 573 28.61 12.46 -8.87
CA HIS A 573 29.70 13.15 -9.58
C HIS A 573 29.17 14.22 -10.54
#